data_AF-A0A8R1V4U0-F1
#
_entry.id   AF-A0A8R1V4U0-F1
#
_cell.length_a   1.000
_cell.length_b   1.000
_cell.length_c   1.000
_cell.angle_alpha   90.00
_cell.angle_beta   90.00
_cell.angle_gamma   90.00
#
_symmetry.space_group_name_H-M   'P 1'
#
loop_
_entity.id
_entity.type
_entity.pdbx_description
1 polymer ?
#
loop_
_entity_poly.entity_id
_entity_poly.type
_entity_poly.pdbx_seq_one_letter_code
_entity_poly.pdbx_strand_id
1 'polypeptide(L)'
;MEVISSFPKSKHSLSLGYAPDTAKILSLPPLVMLEMRHERNPLSNDLFFHLLAVHKSLPLGKVHMTVHDFVETLLIISADSRARSLEICSDCSTIACWLNGFGIYKESQTNESFGQLEIRKISKKEKFMCFRYRRCLIKILDFEWEEGKKDALLFISKIAHIPQHK
;
A
#
# COMPACT_ATOMS: atom_id res chain seq x y z
N MET A 1 15.07 16.92 24.32
CA MET A 1 13.62 17.03 24.60
C MET A 1 13.02 15.68 24.22
N GLU A 2 12.85 14.77 25.18
CA GLU A 2 12.53 13.35 24.93
C GLU A 2 11.21 12.97 25.62
N VAL A 3 10.07 13.10 24.92
CA VAL A 3 8.75 12.78 25.48
C VAL A 3 7.80 12.16 24.42
N ILE A 4 8.25 11.16 23.67
CA ILE A 4 7.36 10.34 22.80
C ILE A 4 7.64 8.82 22.90
N SER A 5 8.75 8.40 23.52
CA SER A 5 9.15 6.98 23.60
C SER A 5 8.30 6.11 24.55
N SER A 6 7.46 6.72 25.39
CA SER A 6 6.73 6.07 26.50
C SER A 6 5.23 5.85 26.25
N PHE A 7 4.70 6.14 25.06
CA PHE A 7 3.36 5.65 24.72
C PHE A 7 3.38 4.11 24.63
N PRO A 8 2.49 3.39 25.33
CA PRO A 8 2.43 1.94 25.23
C PRO A 8 2.18 1.57 23.77
N LYS A 9 2.97 0.63 23.24
CA LYS A 9 2.78 0.08 21.89
C LYS A 9 1.39 -0.54 21.82
N SER A 10 0.42 0.23 21.35
CA SER A 10 -0.98 -0.19 21.25
C SER A 10 -1.04 -1.55 20.58
N LYS A 11 -1.70 -2.49 21.26
CA LYS A 11 -1.97 -3.83 20.73
C LYS A 11 -3.33 -3.90 20.04
N HIS A 12 -4.03 -2.76 19.96
CA HIS A 12 -5.39 -2.69 19.47
C HIS A 12 -5.44 -2.54 17.95
N SER A 13 -6.48 -3.14 17.39
CA SER A 13 -6.90 -3.00 16.01
C SER A 13 -8.30 -2.38 16.01
N LEU A 14 -8.57 -1.49 15.07
CA LEU A 14 -9.88 -0.86 14.89
C LEU A 14 -10.33 -1.08 13.44
N SER A 15 -11.58 -1.47 13.26
CA SER A 15 -12.22 -1.57 11.94
C SER A 15 -13.45 -0.67 11.94
N LEU A 16 -13.55 0.21 10.95
CA LEU A 16 -14.56 1.25 10.86
C LEU A 16 -15.48 0.98 9.66
N GLY A 17 -16.76 0.71 9.95
CA GLY A 17 -17.81 0.52 8.95
C GLY A 17 -18.28 1.81 8.26
N TYR A 18 -17.70 2.95 8.59
CA TYR A 18 -17.97 4.30 8.10
C TYR A 18 -16.71 5.16 8.30
N ALA A 19 -16.47 6.20 7.52
CA ALA A 19 -15.48 7.20 7.91
C ALA A 19 -16.07 8.14 8.99
N PRO A 20 -15.48 8.23 10.20
CA PRO A 20 -15.76 9.33 11.10
C PRO A 20 -15.14 10.63 10.57
N ASP A 21 -15.49 11.76 11.17
CA ASP A 21 -14.90 13.06 10.84
C ASP A 21 -13.36 13.00 10.87
N THR A 22 -12.70 13.68 9.92
CA THR A 22 -11.24 13.71 9.81
C THR A 22 -10.54 14.00 11.14
N ALA A 23 -11.05 14.97 11.91
CA ALA A 23 -10.51 15.31 13.23
C ALA A 23 -10.56 14.13 14.23
N LYS A 24 -11.61 13.30 14.20
CA LYS A 24 -11.71 12.11 15.06
C LYS A 24 -10.73 11.03 14.60
N ILE A 25 -10.61 10.80 13.30
CA ILE A 25 -9.62 9.86 12.75
C ILE A 25 -8.20 10.26 13.16
N LEU A 26 -7.84 11.54 12.97
CA LEU A 26 -6.52 12.08 13.32
C LEU A 26 -6.26 12.09 14.84
N SER A 27 -7.30 12.02 15.68
CA SER A 27 -7.17 11.91 17.14
C SER A 27 -6.90 10.47 17.63
N LEU A 28 -6.99 9.46 16.74
CA LEU A 28 -6.73 8.07 17.12
C LEU A 28 -5.26 7.88 17.50
N PRO A 29 -4.95 7.20 18.62
CA PRO A 29 -3.58 6.81 18.94
C PRO A 29 -3.05 5.83 17.89
N PRO A 30 -1.72 5.64 17.78
CA PRO A 30 -1.15 4.61 16.90
C PRO A 30 -1.78 3.24 17.15
N LEU A 31 -2.17 2.52 16.10
CA LEU A 31 -2.80 1.20 16.16
C LEU A 31 -1.94 0.13 15.48
N VAL A 32 -2.18 -1.14 15.83
CA VAL A 32 -1.65 -2.28 15.06
C VAL A 32 -2.28 -2.29 13.67
N MET A 33 -3.60 -2.11 13.61
CA MET A 33 -4.37 -2.01 12.39
C MET A 33 -5.45 -0.93 12.52
N LEU A 34 -5.60 -0.11 11.49
CA LEU A 34 -6.79 0.71 11.27
C LEU A 34 -7.38 0.33 9.92
N GLU A 35 -8.59 -0.21 9.92
CA GLU A 35 -9.32 -0.61 8.72
C GLU A 35 -10.46 0.37 8.42
N MET A 36 -10.53 0.82 7.17
CA MET A 36 -11.50 1.79 6.64
C MET A 36 -11.93 1.42 5.21
N ARG A 37 -12.12 0.13 4.91
CA ARG A 37 -12.54 -0.35 3.57
C ARG A 37 -13.92 0.14 3.14
N HIS A 38 -14.79 0.50 4.08
CA HIS A 38 -16.20 0.86 3.83
C HIS A 38 -16.43 2.31 3.40
N GLU A 39 -15.37 3.12 3.29
CA GLU A 39 -15.53 4.52 2.89
C GLU A 39 -15.90 4.65 1.41
N ARG A 40 -16.99 5.37 1.13
CA ARG A 40 -17.60 5.46 -0.21
C ARG A 40 -16.84 6.41 -1.12
N ASN A 41 -16.24 7.45 -0.57
CA ASN A 41 -15.43 8.41 -1.31
C ASN A 41 -13.96 7.97 -1.26
N PRO A 42 -13.13 8.27 -2.27
CA PRO A 42 -11.71 8.00 -2.13
C PRO A 42 -11.11 8.90 -1.05
N LEU A 43 -10.30 8.33 -0.17
CA LEU A 43 -9.60 9.03 0.90
C LEU A 43 -8.69 10.13 0.31
N SER A 44 -8.64 11.30 0.93
CA SER A 44 -7.70 12.34 0.50
C SER A 44 -6.25 11.92 0.73
N ASN A 45 -5.36 12.44 -0.11
CA ASN A 45 -3.94 12.11 -0.09
C ASN A 45 -3.27 12.50 1.25
N ASP A 46 -3.57 13.70 1.77
CA ASP A 46 -3.04 14.20 3.04
C ASP A 46 -3.43 13.30 4.22
N LEU A 47 -4.70 12.88 4.28
CA LEU A 47 -5.20 12.00 5.33
C LEU A 47 -4.57 10.61 5.20
N PHE A 48 -4.46 10.09 3.98
CA PHE A 48 -3.77 8.84 3.71
C PHE A 48 -2.32 8.85 4.23
N PHE A 49 -1.52 9.87 3.89
CA PHE A 49 -0.11 9.93 4.34
C PHE A 49 0.00 10.12 5.85
N HIS A 50 -0.91 10.87 6.49
CA HIS A 50 -0.95 10.96 7.93
C HIS A 50 -1.19 9.58 8.58
N LEU A 51 -2.20 8.84 8.10
CA LEU A 51 -2.46 7.48 8.56
C LEU A 51 -1.26 6.55 8.31
N LEU A 52 -0.60 6.69 7.14
CA LEU A 52 0.60 5.94 6.77
C LEU A 52 1.81 6.26 7.65
N ALA A 53 1.92 7.45 8.24
CA ALA A 53 2.95 7.73 9.24
C ALA A 53 2.66 6.98 10.55
N VAL A 54 1.40 6.99 10.99
CA VAL A 54 0.97 6.58 12.33
C VAL A 54 0.78 5.05 12.48
N HIS A 55 -0.06 4.42 11.66
CA HIS A 55 -0.55 3.05 11.88
C HIS A 55 0.27 1.99 11.15
N LYS A 56 0.48 0.81 11.75
CA LYS A 56 1.33 -0.24 11.15
C LYS A 56 0.67 -0.93 9.95
N SER A 57 -0.58 -1.34 10.11
CA SER A 57 -1.40 -1.97 9.08
C SER A 57 -2.59 -1.08 8.70
N LEU A 58 -2.84 -0.90 7.40
CA LEU A 58 -3.89 -0.06 6.86
C LEU A 58 -4.66 -0.76 5.72
N PRO A 59 -5.77 -1.47 6.00
CA PRO A 59 -6.73 -1.86 4.97
C PRO A 59 -7.71 -0.71 4.71
N LEU A 60 -7.56 -0.03 3.58
CA LEU A 60 -8.36 1.15 3.21
C LEU A 60 -9.21 0.86 1.97
N GLY A 61 -10.20 1.70 1.72
CA GLY A 61 -10.95 1.72 0.47
C GLY A 61 -10.14 2.30 -0.68
N LYS A 62 -10.77 3.17 -1.48
CA LYS A 62 -10.07 3.96 -2.50
C LYS A 62 -9.28 5.11 -1.87
N VAL A 63 -8.19 5.50 -2.49
CA VAL A 63 -7.36 6.66 -2.09
C VAL A 63 -7.06 7.50 -3.32
N HIS A 64 -7.16 8.82 -3.22
CA HIS A 64 -6.66 9.73 -4.25
C HIS A 64 -5.12 9.74 -4.23
N MET A 65 -4.50 9.07 -5.20
CA MET A 65 -3.05 9.02 -5.36
C MET A 65 -2.64 9.16 -6.84
N THR A 66 -1.61 9.96 -7.07
CA THR A 66 -0.85 10.03 -8.32
C THR A 66 0.23 8.94 -8.38
N VAL A 67 0.90 8.82 -9.53
CA VAL A 67 2.10 7.97 -9.68
C VAL A 67 3.19 8.36 -8.65
N HIS A 68 3.37 9.66 -8.40
CA HIS A 68 4.36 10.16 -7.44
C HIS A 68 4.05 9.67 -6.02
N ASP A 69 2.79 9.79 -5.59
CA ASP A 69 2.36 9.41 -4.24
C ASP A 69 2.47 7.90 -4.01
N PHE A 70 2.26 7.11 -5.06
CA PHE A 70 2.52 5.67 -5.02
C PHE A 70 4.02 5.34 -4.87
N VAL A 71 4.90 6.03 -5.60
CA VAL A 71 6.37 5.91 -5.43
C VAL A 71 6.77 6.31 -4.00
N GLU A 72 6.26 7.41 -3.49
CA GLU A 72 6.53 7.88 -2.12
C GLU A 72 6.03 6.90 -1.06
N THR A 73 4.84 6.33 -1.24
CA THR A 73 4.30 5.24 -0.39
C THR A 73 5.27 4.04 -0.33
N LEU A 74 5.80 3.61 -1.48
CA LEU A 74 6.79 2.53 -1.54
C LEU A 74 8.11 2.90 -0.84
N LEU A 75 8.56 4.15 -0.97
CA LEU A 75 9.75 4.65 -0.28
C LEU A 75 9.57 4.64 1.24
N ILE A 76 8.44 5.17 1.74
CA ILE A 76 8.09 5.20 3.17
C ILE A 76 8.05 3.79 3.74
N ILE A 77 7.25 2.88 3.15
CA ILE A 77 7.10 1.49 3.63
C ILE A 77 8.45 0.76 3.57
N SER A 78 9.25 0.96 2.52
CA SER A 78 10.59 0.37 2.41
C SER A 78 11.53 0.91 3.49
N ALA A 79 11.47 2.21 3.83
CA ALA A 79 12.32 2.86 4.82
C ALA A 79 11.96 2.47 6.28
N ASP A 80 10.74 2.77 6.75
CA ASP A 80 10.07 2.71 8.08
C ASP A 80 10.67 1.98 9.32
N SER A 81 11.56 0.99 9.16
CA SER A 81 12.08 0.04 10.16
C SER A 81 11.09 -0.84 10.95
N ARG A 82 9.79 -0.50 11.08
CA ARG A 82 8.75 -1.39 11.63
C ARG A 82 8.28 -2.36 10.54
N ALA A 83 7.63 -3.46 10.92
CA ALA A 83 6.80 -4.21 9.98
C ALA A 83 5.57 -3.37 9.60
N ARG A 84 5.28 -3.27 8.31
CA ARG A 84 4.22 -2.43 7.73
C ARG A 84 3.41 -3.21 6.70
N SER A 85 2.11 -2.95 6.63
CA SER A 85 1.22 -3.44 5.59
C SER A 85 0.23 -2.34 5.19
N LEU A 86 0.01 -2.22 3.89
CA LEU A 86 -1.01 -1.37 3.28
C LEU A 86 -1.82 -2.25 2.33
N GLU A 87 -3.13 -2.06 2.33
CA GLU A 87 -4.03 -2.60 1.33
C GLU A 87 -4.96 -1.47 0.89
N ILE A 88 -5.04 -1.22 -0.41
CA ILE A 88 -5.94 -0.23 -0.99
C ILE A 88 -6.65 -0.81 -2.22
N CYS A 89 -7.79 -0.22 -2.54
CA CYS A 89 -8.53 -0.48 -3.76
C CYS A 89 -8.27 0.64 -4.78
N SER A 90 -8.10 0.30 -6.05
CA SER A 90 -8.01 1.29 -7.15
C SER A 90 -8.45 0.65 -8.46
N ASP A 91 -8.94 1.45 -9.40
CA ASP A 91 -9.29 0.96 -10.73
C ASP A 91 -8.05 0.49 -11.52
N CYS A 92 -8.25 -0.49 -12.39
CA CYS A 92 -7.18 -1.07 -13.19
C CYS A 92 -6.47 -0.05 -14.07
N SER A 93 -7.15 1.00 -14.54
CA SER A 93 -6.53 2.06 -15.37
C SER A 93 -5.57 2.93 -14.56
N THR A 94 -5.92 3.30 -13.33
CA THR A 94 -5.03 4.02 -12.41
C THR A 94 -3.83 3.15 -12.00
N ILE A 95 -4.03 1.87 -11.69
CA ILE A 95 -2.93 0.94 -11.40
C ILE A 95 -2.02 0.75 -12.63
N ALA A 96 -2.58 0.63 -13.84
CA ALA A 96 -1.80 0.55 -15.07
C ALA A 96 -0.98 1.83 -15.29
N CYS A 97 -1.53 3.01 -15.00
CA CYS A 97 -0.79 4.28 -15.04
C CYS A 97 0.38 4.29 -14.04
N TRP A 98 0.18 3.79 -12.81
CA TRP A 98 1.25 3.64 -11.82
C TRP A 98 2.35 2.67 -12.31
N LEU A 99 1.98 1.52 -12.89
CA LEU A 99 2.92 0.53 -13.44
C LEU A 99 3.71 1.07 -14.65
N ASN A 100 3.03 1.78 -15.56
CA ASN A 100 3.66 2.48 -16.69
C ASN A 100 4.68 3.52 -16.20
N GLY A 101 4.44 4.17 -15.05
CA GLY A 101 5.40 5.06 -14.39
C GLY A 101 6.71 4.39 -13.95
N PHE A 102 6.72 3.06 -13.82
CA PHE A 102 7.93 2.25 -13.62
C PHE A 102 8.47 1.64 -14.93
N GLY A 103 7.86 1.91 -16.08
CA GLY A 103 8.21 1.29 -17.37
C GLY A 103 7.72 -0.15 -17.53
N ILE A 104 6.72 -0.57 -16.73
CA ILE A 104 6.10 -1.90 -16.82
C ILE A 104 4.86 -1.78 -17.71
N TYR A 105 4.72 -2.68 -18.69
CA TYR A 105 3.63 -2.66 -19.67
C TYR A 105 2.92 -4.03 -19.77
N LYS A 106 1.89 -4.12 -20.62
CA LYS A 106 1.08 -5.34 -20.83
C LYS A 106 1.89 -6.53 -21.34
N GLU A 107 2.99 -6.24 -22.01
CA GLU A 107 3.94 -7.17 -22.63
C GLU A 107 5.01 -7.67 -21.64
N SER A 108 5.19 -6.99 -20.51
CA SER A 108 6.21 -7.32 -19.50
C SER A 108 6.04 -8.72 -18.93
N GLN A 109 7.18 -9.36 -18.66
CA GLN A 109 7.28 -10.75 -18.25
C GLN A 109 7.80 -10.93 -16.82
N THR A 110 7.67 -12.15 -16.30
CA THR A 110 8.20 -12.51 -14.97
C THR A 110 9.73 -12.51 -15.01
N ASN A 111 10.36 -12.04 -13.93
CA ASN A 111 11.80 -11.80 -13.74
C ASN A 111 12.38 -10.58 -14.48
N GLU A 112 11.58 -9.80 -15.21
CA GLU A 112 12.01 -8.48 -15.67
C GLU A 112 12.25 -7.53 -14.49
N SER A 113 13.14 -6.55 -14.67
CA SER A 113 13.49 -5.57 -13.65
C SER A 113 13.65 -4.17 -14.26
N PHE A 114 13.01 -3.20 -13.63
CA PHE A 114 12.98 -1.80 -14.04
C PHE A 114 13.48 -0.93 -12.88
N GLY A 115 14.76 -0.54 -12.94
CA GLY A 115 15.44 0.18 -11.87
C GLY A 115 15.50 -0.60 -10.55
N GLN A 116 14.62 -0.25 -9.60
CA GLN A 116 14.55 -0.88 -8.27
C GLN A 116 13.33 -1.80 -8.08
N LEU A 117 12.51 -1.93 -9.12
CA LEU A 117 11.32 -2.78 -9.15
C LEU A 117 11.60 -4.04 -9.98
N GLU A 118 11.33 -5.20 -9.41
CA GLU A 118 11.50 -6.52 -10.02
C GLU A 118 10.15 -7.24 -10.09
N ILE A 119 9.80 -7.76 -11.27
CA ILE A 119 8.56 -8.51 -11.49
C ILE A 119 8.76 -9.95 -11.02
N ARG A 120 8.13 -10.33 -9.91
CA ARG A 120 8.28 -11.65 -9.26
C ARG A 120 7.35 -12.74 -9.79
N LYS A 121 6.14 -12.38 -10.24
CA LYS A 121 5.19 -13.29 -10.90
C LYS A 121 4.15 -12.46 -11.65
N ILE A 122 3.84 -12.85 -12.89
CA ILE A 122 2.63 -12.43 -13.59
C ILE A 122 1.84 -13.70 -13.91
N SER A 123 0.55 -13.69 -13.58
CA SER A 123 -0.35 -14.82 -13.84
C SER A 123 -1.65 -14.31 -14.43
N LYS A 124 -1.74 -14.36 -15.77
CA LYS A 124 -2.91 -13.89 -16.52
C LYS A 124 -4.18 -14.68 -16.16
N LYS A 125 -4.05 -15.98 -15.84
CA LYS A 125 -5.15 -16.85 -15.40
C LYS A 125 -5.70 -16.49 -14.02
N GLU A 126 -4.82 -16.10 -13.09
CA GLU A 126 -5.18 -15.72 -11.72
C GLU A 126 -5.40 -14.20 -11.57
N LYS A 127 -5.30 -13.43 -12.66
CA LYS A 127 -5.32 -11.95 -12.67
C LYS A 127 -4.39 -11.32 -11.63
N PHE A 128 -3.24 -11.95 -11.46
CA PHE A 128 -2.33 -11.71 -10.34
C PHE A 128 -0.99 -11.18 -10.83
N MET A 129 -0.51 -10.11 -10.19
CA MET A 129 0.85 -9.62 -10.36
C MET A 129 1.54 -9.51 -9.00
N CYS A 130 2.82 -9.86 -8.96
CA CYS A 130 3.67 -9.77 -7.77
C CYS A 130 4.97 -9.06 -8.16
N PHE A 131 5.35 -8.07 -7.38
CA PHE A 131 6.56 -7.29 -7.58
C PHE A 131 7.35 -7.18 -6.27
N ARG A 132 8.65 -6.95 -6.39
CA ARG A 132 9.52 -6.53 -5.30
C ARG A 132 10.03 -5.13 -5.61
N TYR A 133 9.87 -4.21 -4.67
CA TYR A 133 10.50 -2.88 -4.73
C TYR A 133 11.32 -2.68 -3.46
N ARG A 134 12.66 -2.63 -3.57
CA ARG A 134 13.56 -2.55 -2.39
C ARG A 134 13.22 -3.59 -1.30
N ARG A 135 12.69 -3.15 -0.15
CA ARG A 135 12.24 -3.98 0.99
C ARG A 135 10.71 -4.18 1.05
N CYS A 136 10.00 -3.91 -0.04
CA CYS A 136 8.56 -4.12 -0.18
C CYS A 136 8.25 -5.29 -1.10
N LEU A 137 7.24 -6.06 -0.72
CA LEU A 137 6.52 -6.99 -1.59
C LEU A 137 5.20 -6.32 -1.98
N ILE A 138 4.96 -6.19 -3.28
CA ILE A 138 3.74 -5.62 -3.85
C ILE A 138 2.96 -6.77 -4.49
N LYS A 139 1.67 -6.88 -4.21
CA LYS A 139 0.77 -7.83 -4.86
C LYS A 139 -0.44 -7.08 -5.39
N ILE A 140 -0.86 -7.42 -6.60
CA ILE A 140 -2.07 -6.89 -7.22
C ILE A 140 -2.96 -8.09 -7.56
N LEU A 141 -4.18 -8.09 -7.04
CA LEU A 141 -5.21 -9.10 -7.34
C LEU A 141 -6.26 -8.50 -8.28
N ASP A 142 -6.90 -9.37 -9.06
CA ASP A 142 -8.00 -9.05 -9.98
C ASP A 142 -7.67 -7.98 -11.05
N PHE A 143 -6.38 -7.82 -11.36
CA PHE A 143 -5.89 -6.82 -12.30
C PHE A 143 -5.96 -7.30 -13.76
N GLU A 144 -6.48 -6.44 -14.63
CA GLU A 144 -6.51 -6.59 -16.08
C GLU A 144 -5.98 -5.32 -16.74
N TRP A 145 -5.12 -5.45 -17.76
CA TRP A 145 -4.61 -4.31 -18.55
C TRP A 145 -5.65 -3.71 -19.51
N GLU A 146 -6.78 -4.39 -19.73
CA GLU A 146 -7.86 -3.94 -20.61
C GLU A 146 -8.60 -2.75 -19.98
N GLU A 147 -9.02 -1.77 -20.80
CA GLU A 147 -9.74 -0.60 -20.31
C GLU A 147 -11.11 -0.99 -19.72
N GLY A 148 -11.27 -0.77 -18.41
CA GLY A 148 -12.53 -1.01 -17.73
C GLY A 148 -12.52 -0.46 -16.31
N LYS A 149 -13.71 -0.08 -15.81
CA LYS A 149 -13.92 0.39 -14.43
C LYS A 149 -13.93 -0.76 -13.41
N LYS A 150 -13.05 -1.75 -13.58
CA LYS A 150 -12.86 -2.83 -12.62
C LYS A 150 -11.85 -2.38 -11.58
N ASP A 151 -12.22 -2.58 -10.33
CA ASP A 151 -11.35 -2.35 -9.20
C ASP A 151 -10.44 -3.57 -8.99
N ALA A 152 -9.17 -3.31 -8.73
CA ALA A 152 -8.17 -4.29 -8.34
C ALA A 152 -7.65 -3.97 -6.93
N LEU A 153 -7.22 -5.00 -6.22
CA LEU A 153 -6.72 -4.88 -4.84
C LEU A 153 -5.20 -4.85 -4.82
N LEU A 154 -4.64 -3.75 -4.30
CA LEU A 154 -3.21 -3.53 -4.17
C LEU A 154 -2.77 -3.73 -2.71
N PHE A 155 -1.92 -4.73 -2.49
CA PHE A 155 -1.30 -5.01 -1.20
C PHE A 155 0.18 -4.65 -1.26
N ILE A 156 0.66 -3.89 -0.28
CA ILE A 156 2.07 -3.56 -0.11
C ILE A 156 2.48 -3.98 1.30
N SER A 157 3.44 -4.89 1.43
CA SER A 157 3.98 -5.27 2.73
C SER A 157 5.50 -5.11 2.78
N LYS A 158 6.01 -4.71 3.95
CA LYS A 158 7.44 -4.70 4.18
C LYS A 158 7.93 -6.13 4.38
N ILE A 159 8.89 -6.55 3.56
CA ILE A 159 9.57 -7.82 3.69
C ILE A 159 10.38 -7.78 4.99
N ALA A 160 10.18 -8.77 5.86
CA ALA A 160 10.97 -8.91 7.07
C ALA A 160 12.45 -9.05 6.71
N HIS A 161 13.33 -8.34 7.43
CA HIS A 161 14.76 -8.46 7.24
C HIS A 161 15.21 -9.83 7.77
N ILE A 162 15.29 -10.84 6.90
CA ILE A 162 16.01 -12.08 7.20
C ILE A 162 17.47 -11.69 7.41
N PRO A 163 18.05 -11.85 8.62
CA PRO A 163 19.47 -11.64 8.81
C PRO A 163 20.20 -12.66 7.94
N GLN A 164 21.08 -12.18 7.06
CA GLN A 164 22.05 -13.06 6.42
C GLN A 164 23.04 -13.49 7.50
N HIS A 165 22.81 -14.65 8.09
CA HIS A 165 23.86 -15.36 8.83
C HIS A 165 24.96 -15.70 7.82
N LYS A 166 26.08 -15.00 7.95
CA LYS A 166 27.40 -15.43 7.46
C LYS A 166 28.09 -16.20 8.59
#